data_AF-A0A518CKU7-F1
#
_entry.id   AF-A0A518CKU7-F1
#
_cell.length_a   1.000
_cell.length_b   1.000
_cell.length_c   1.000
_cell.angle_alpha   90.00
_cell.angle_beta   90.00
_cell.angle_gamma   90.00
#
_symmetry.space_group_name_H-M   'P 1'
#
loop_
_entity.id
_entity.type
_entity.pdbx_description
1 polymer ?
#
loop_
_entity_poly.entity_id
_entity_poly.type
_entity_poly.pdbx_seq_one_letter_code
_entity_poly.pdbx_strand_id
1 'polypeptide(L)' 'MGRIERSREIARRRTRRAKIAKLRKKFAGAKTDAEKQALQEKAGRVSQFVVLGEKTAD' A
#
# COMPACT_ATOMS: atom_id res chain seq x y z
N MET A 1 28.24 4.40 1.12
CA MET A 1 26.92 3.98 0.54
C MET A 1 26.26 2.89 1.39
N GLY A 2 26.03 3.13 2.68
CA GLY A 2 25.43 2.12 3.56
C GLY A 2 24.48 2.81 4.52
N ARG A 3 23.17 2.68 4.30
CA ARG A 3 22.20 3.01 5.35
C ARG A 3 22.43 2.03 6.51
N ILE A 4 22.55 2.55 7.73
CA ILE A 4 22.45 1.74 8.95
C ILE A 4 21.11 1.00 8.97
N GLU A 5 21.02 -0.12 9.70
CA GLU A 5 19.84 -1.00 9.67
C GLU A 5 18.53 -0.25 9.92
N ARG A 6 18.51 0.63 10.94
CA ARG A 6 17.39 1.52 11.23
C ARG A 6 16.96 2.36 10.02
N SER A 7 17.92 2.95 9.29
CA SER A 7 17.63 3.74 8.10
C SER A 7 17.15 2.88 6.92
N ARG A 8 17.60 1.63 6.80
CA ARG A 8 17.07 0.67 5.81
C ARG A 8 15.63 0.32 6.12
N GLU A 9 15.33 0.06 7.39
CA GLU A 9 13.99 -0.27 7.84
C GLU A 9 13.03 0.90 7.62
N ILE A 10 13.42 2.12 8.01
CA ILE A 10 12.64 3.34 7.76
C ILE A 10 12.38 3.51 6.27
N ALA A 11 13.40 3.30 5.42
CA ALA A 11 13.22 3.37 3.97
C ALA A 11 12.22 2.31 3.46
N ARG A 12 12.28 1.06 3.94
CA ARG A 12 11.31 0.00 3.59
C ARG A 12 9.89 0.35 4.05
N ARG A 13 9.73 0.90 5.25
CA ARG A 13 8.43 1.35 5.77
C ARG A 13 7.87 2.48 4.91
N ARG A 14 8.70 3.47 4.54
CA ARG A 14 8.30 4.60 3.67
C ARG A 14 7.88 4.13 2.28
N THR A 15 8.65 3.25 1.64
CA THR A 15 8.30 2.73 0.31
C THR A 15 7.02 1.88 0.37
N ARG A 16 6.82 1.08 1.42
CA ARG A 16 5.56 0.34 1.65
C ARG A 16 4.37 1.30 1.75
N ARG A 17 4.45 2.34 2.60
CA ARG A 17 3.40 3.36 2.75
C ARG A 17 3.09 4.07 1.43
N ALA A 18 4.12 4.47 0.68
CA ALA A 18 3.94 5.13 -0.62
C ALA A 18 3.24 4.23 -1.65
N LYS A 19 3.60 2.93 -1.71
CA LYS A 19 2.93 1.96 -2.58
C LYS A 19 1.45 1.79 -2.21
N ILE A 20 1.15 1.66 -0.92
CA ILE A 20 -0.23 1.53 -0.42
C ILE A 20 -1.04 2.79 -0.75
N ALA A 21 -0.50 3.99 -0.51
CA ALA A 21 -1.16 5.25 -0.84
C ALA A 21 -1.49 5.36 -2.34
N LYS A 22 -0.58 4.90 -3.21
CA LYS A 22 -0.82 4.85 -4.66
C LYS A 22 -1.96 3.88 -5.01
N LEU A 23 -2.00 2.71 -4.37
CA LEU A 23 -3.08 1.74 -4.58
C LEU A 23 -4.43 2.25 -4.07
N ARG A 24 -4.47 2.95 -2.92
CA ARG A 24 -5.68 3.62 -2.42
C ARG A 24 -6.24 4.63 -3.42
N LYS A 25 -5.38 5.48 -3.98
CA LYS A 25 -5.78 6.45 -5.02
C LYS A 25 -6.37 5.75 -6.26
N LYS A 26 -5.76 4.66 -6.70
CA LYS A 26 -6.27 3.86 -7.82
C LYS A 26 -7.60 3.18 -7.48
N PHE A 27 -7.75 2.67 -6.27
CA PHE A 27 -8.96 2.01 -5.80
C PHE A 27 -10.14 2.99 -5.72
N ALA A 28 -9.89 4.22 -5.25
CA ALA A 28 -10.91 5.27 -5.22
C ALA A 28 -11.38 5.69 -6.63
N GLY A 29 -10.51 5.59 -7.64
CA GLY A 29 -10.85 5.89 -9.04
C GLY A 29 -11.36 4.70 -9.86
N ALA A 30 -11.32 3.48 -9.31
CA ALA A 30 -11.75 2.27 -10.00
C ALA A 30 -13.28 2.22 -10.09
N LYS A 31 -13.80 1.96 -11.29
CA LYS A 31 -15.25 1.96 -11.56
C LYS A 31 -15.85 0.56 -11.48
N THR A 32 -15.06 -0.46 -11.73
CA THR A 32 -15.52 -1.85 -11.76
C THR A 32 -15.09 -2.62 -10.52
N ASP A 33 -15.90 -3.59 -10.11
CA ASP A 33 -15.58 -4.43 -8.95
C ASP A 33 -14.39 -5.35 -9.22
N ALA A 34 -14.20 -5.78 -10.46
CA ALA A 34 -13.02 -6.54 -10.88
C ALA A 34 -11.72 -5.73 -10.70
N GLU A 35 -11.72 -4.44 -11.06
CA GLU A 35 -10.56 -3.57 -10.84
C GLU A 35 -10.28 -3.36 -9.36
N LYS A 36 -11.32 -3.17 -8.55
CA LYS A 36 -11.21 -3.02 -7.09
C LYS A 36 -10.62 -4.28 -6.46
N GLN A 37 -11.07 -5.48 -6.85
CA GLN A 37 -10.52 -6.76 -6.39
C GLN A 37 -9.05 -6.90 -6.78
N ALA A 38 -8.69 -6.65 -8.04
CA ALA A 38 -7.30 -6.72 -8.51
C ALA A 38 -6.37 -5.73 -7.77
N LEU A 39 -6.87 -4.55 -7.41
CA LEU A 39 -6.13 -3.57 -6.62
C LEU A 39 -5.99 -3.99 -5.16
N GLN A 40 -7.03 -4.60 -4.58
CA GLN A 40 -7.00 -5.14 -3.22
C GLN A 40 -6.02 -6.31 -3.10
N GLU A 41 -5.98 -7.23 -4.06
CA GLU A 41 -4.97 -8.30 -4.11
C GLU A 41 -3.54 -7.75 -4.20
N LYS A 42 -3.33 -6.73 -5.04
CA LYS A 42 -2.03 -6.03 -5.15
C LYS A 42 -1.62 -5.39 -3.83
N ALA A 43 -2.57 -4.85 -3.06
CA ALA A 43 -2.31 -4.30 -1.74
C ALA A 43 -1.93 -5.40 -0.74
N GLY A 44 -2.64 -6.54 -0.76
CA GLY A 44 -2.33 -7.71 0.07
C GLY A 44 -0.92 -8.25 -0.14
N ARG A 45 -0.41 -8.26 -1.38
CA ARG A 45 0.98 -8.63 -1.69
C ARG A 45 2.02 -7.65 -1.11
N VAL A 46 1.66 -6.37 -0.92
CA VAL A 46 2.54 -5.36 -0.31
C VAL A 46 2.52 -5.44 1.21
N SER A 47 1.34 -5.76 1.78
CA SER A 47 1.12 -5.92 3.21
C SER A 47 -0.17 -6.70 3.44
N GLN A 48 -0.07 -7.86 4.09
CA GLN A 48 -1.18 -8.80 4.29
C GLN A 48 -2.40 -8.17 4.98
N PHE A 49 -2.18 -7.19 5.86
CA PHE A 49 -3.23 -6.55 6.65
C PHE A 49 -3.80 -5.26 6.05
N VAL A 50 -3.47 -4.93 4.79
CA VAL A 50 -3.97 -3.69 4.17
C VAL A 50 -5.33 -3.92 3.53
N VAL A 51 -6.34 -3.24 4.07
CA VAL A 51 -7.65 -3.08 3.43
C VAL A 51 -7.69 -1.69 2.79
N LEU A 52 -7.93 -1.61 1.48
CA LEU A 52 -7.95 -0.32 0.76
C LEU A 52 -9.24 0.48 0.98
N GLY A 53 -10.34 -0.20 1.34
CA GLY A 53 -11.66 0.38 1.57
C GLY A 53 -11.92 0.90 2.98
N GLU A 54 -11.10 0.51 3.96
CA GLU A 54 -11.23 1.02 5.34
C GLU A 54 -10.43 2.30 5.51
N LYS A 55 -11.10 3.36 6.00
CA LYS A 55 -10.41 4.54 6.54
C LYS A 55 -9.64 4.09 7.77
N THR A 56 -8.37 3.78 7.59
CA THR A 56 -7.45 3.60 8.71
C THR A 56 -7.29 4.98 9.34
N ALA A 57 -7.76 5.13 10.59
CA ALA A 57 -7.52 6.31 11.40
C ALA A 57 -6.00 6.50 11.52
N ASP A 58 -5.50 7.60 10.97
CA ASP A 58 -4.12 8.06 11.20
C ASP A 58 -3.98 8.60 12.63
#